data_AF-A0A7S2N447-F1
#
_entry.id   AF-A0A7S2N447-F1
#
_cell.length_a   1.000
_cell.length_b   1.000
_cell.length_c   1.000
_cell.angle_alpha   90.00
_cell.angle_beta   90.00
_cell.angle_gamma   90.00
#
_symmetry.space_group_name_H-M   'P 1'
#
loop_
_entity.id
_entity.type
_entity.pdbx_description
1 polymer ?
#
loop_
_entity_poly.entity_id
_entity_poly.type
_entity_poly.pdbx_seq_one_letter_code
_entity_poly.pdbx_strand_id
1 'polypeptide(L)'
;YLAVFEGFSSEIASMLGCMAVRLWMVDHYRRLLWTCVQDAEGKSRTLTLTMPKTKASSELAGQGFAAAAYANQKPLSIVNQANQDERYNETADAVPDSATRTALCVPIKERQGTQIRVVVQALNK
;
A
#
# COMPACT_ATOMS: atom_id res chain seq x y z
N TYR A 1 -17.49 -1.59 5.14
CA TYR A 1 -16.05 -1.31 5.22
C TYR A 1 -15.57 -0.37 4.13
N LEU A 2 -15.99 -0.52 2.86
CA LEU A 2 -15.57 0.37 1.76
C LEU A 2 -15.72 1.86 2.07
N ALA A 3 -16.90 2.32 2.47
CA ALA A 3 -17.15 3.74 2.78
C ALA A 3 -16.21 4.31 3.86
N VAL A 4 -15.79 3.48 4.83
CA VAL A 4 -14.84 3.89 5.88
C VAL A 4 -13.43 4.03 5.30
N PHE A 5 -13.02 3.09 4.44
CA PHE A 5 -11.72 3.16 3.78
C PHE A 5 -11.63 4.35 2.85
N GLU A 6 -12.70 4.65 2.10
CA GLU A 6 -12.75 5.79 1.19
C GLU A 6 -12.75 7.11 1.91
N GLY A 7 -13.61 7.30 2.93
CA GLY A 7 -13.63 8.53 3.71
C GLY A 7 -12.26 8.84 4.31
N PHE A 8 -11.65 7.85 4.95
CA PHE A 8 -10.33 8.02 5.57
C PHE A 8 -9.21 8.21 4.53
N SER A 9 -9.25 7.48 3.42
CA SER A 9 -8.25 7.64 2.35
C SER A 9 -8.36 9.01 1.68
N SER A 10 -9.59 9.53 1.51
CA SER A 10 -9.85 10.85 0.94
C SER A 10 -9.34 11.97 1.86
N GLU A 11 -9.60 11.87 3.17
CA GLU A 11 -9.07 12.83 4.16
C GLU A 11 -7.54 12.84 4.16
N ILE A 12 -6.89 11.67 4.19
CA ILE A 12 -5.43 11.58 4.14
C ILE A 12 -4.89 12.14 2.82
N ALA A 13 -5.53 11.82 1.69
CA ALA A 13 -5.11 12.31 0.38
C ALA A 13 -5.13 13.84 0.33
N SER A 14 -6.19 14.45 0.88
CA SER A 14 -6.32 15.90 1.01
C SER A 14 -5.25 16.51 1.92
N MET A 15 -4.98 15.89 3.08
CA MET A 15 -3.94 16.37 4.01
C MET A 15 -2.52 16.27 3.44
N LEU A 16 -2.21 15.20 2.71
CA LEU A 16 -0.87 14.95 2.16
C LEU A 16 -0.64 15.60 0.79
N GLY A 17 -1.71 16.00 0.11
CA GLY A 17 -1.66 16.54 -1.25
C GLY A 17 -1.26 15.50 -2.29
N CYS A 18 -1.71 14.24 -2.13
CA CYS A 18 -1.43 13.16 -3.07
C CYS A 18 -2.68 12.67 -3.79
N MET A 19 -2.51 12.05 -4.96
CA MET A 19 -3.63 11.66 -5.81
C MET A 19 -4.45 10.50 -5.24
N ALA A 20 -3.80 9.50 -4.65
CA ALA A 20 -4.48 8.34 -4.10
C ALA A 20 -3.83 7.85 -2.80
N VAL A 21 -4.65 7.37 -1.88
CA VAL A 21 -4.22 6.72 -0.64
C VAL A 21 -4.85 5.33 -0.54
N ARG A 22 -4.08 4.37 -0.04
CA ARG A 22 -4.53 3.00 0.25
C ARG A 22 -4.16 2.62 1.68
N LEU A 23 -5.08 1.93 2.34
CA LEU A 23 -4.88 1.40 3.69
C LEU A 23 -4.76 -0.12 3.59
N TRP A 24 -3.56 -0.63 3.76
CA TRP A 24 -3.32 -2.07 3.75
C TRP A 24 -3.45 -2.64 5.14
N MET A 25 -4.53 -3.37 5.38
CA MET A 25 -4.75 -4.15 6.59
C MET A 25 -3.83 -5.37 6.59
N VAL A 26 -3.10 -5.58 7.68
CA VAL A 26 -2.23 -6.75 7.82
C VAL A 26 -3.00 -7.87 8.54
N ASP A 27 -3.30 -8.93 7.81
CA ASP A 27 -3.92 -10.15 8.36
C ASP A 27 -2.84 -11.21 8.61
N HIS A 28 -2.47 -11.35 9.89
CA HIS A 28 -1.46 -12.32 10.32
C HIS A 28 -1.97 -13.76 10.36
N TYR A 29 -3.28 -13.95 10.47
CA TYR A 29 -3.88 -15.28 10.45
C TYR A 29 -3.85 -15.86 9.03
N ARG A 30 -4.24 -15.05 8.03
CA ARG A 30 -4.21 -15.43 6.61
C ARG A 30 -2.86 -15.18 5.93
N ARG A 31 -1.92 -14.52 6.63
CA ARG A 31 -0.59 -14.14 6.13
C ARG A 31 -0.65 -13.35 4.82
N LEU A 32 -1.49 -12.31 4.82
CA LEU A 32 -1.64 -11.40 3.67
C LEU A 32 -1.87 -9.96 4.12
N LEU A 33 -1.63 -9.03 3.22
CA LEU A 33 -2.09 -7.65 3.33
C LEU A 33 -3.30 -7.49 2.41
N TRP A 34 -4.33 -6.78 2.85
CA TRP A 34 -5.49 -6.52 2.02
C TRP A 34 -5.97 -5.07 2.13
N THR A 35 -6.55 -4.55 1.06
CA THR A 35 -7.21 -3.24 1.02
C THR A 35 -8.49 -3.33 0.21
N CYS A 36 -9.42 -2.40 0.45
CA CYS A 36 -10.60 -2.22 -0.39
C CYS A 36 -10.43 -0.98 -1.26
N VAL A 37 -10.76 -1.10 -2.54
CA VAL A 37 -10.78 -0.01 -3.52
C VAL A 37 -12.06 -0.11 -4.35
N GLN A 38 -12.43 0.96 -5.04
CA GLN A 38 -13.39 0.89 -6.14
C GLN A 38 -12.68 0.50 -7.43
N ASP A 39 -13.33 -0.34 -8.23
CA ASP A 39 -12.95 -0.52 -9.63
C ASP A 39 -13.53 0.61 -10.50
N ALA A 40 -13.24 0.58 -11.80
CA ALA A 40 -13.71 1.56 -12.77
C ALA A 40 -15.24 1.60 -12.91
N GLU A 41 -15.94 0.55 -12.46
CA GLU A 41 -17.40 0.44 -12.48
C GLU A 41 -18.04 0.91 -11.15
N GLY A 42 -17.22 1.42 -10.22
CA GLY A 42 -17.65 1.86 -8.90
C GLY A 42 -17.97 0.72 -7.93
N LYS A 43 -17.63 -0.52 -8.29
CA LYS A 43 -17.86 -1.70 -7.44
C LYS A 43 -16.69 -1.90 -6.49
N SER A 44 -17.02 -2.31 -5.26
CA SER A 44 -16.01 -2.67 -4.27
C SER A 44 -15.18 -3.86 -4.75
N ARG A 45 -13.87 -3.65 -4.83
CA ARG A 45 -12.88 -4.69 -5.07
C ARG A 45 -11.91 -4.79 -3.89
N THR A 46 -11.53 -6.01 -3.54
CA THR A 46 -10.47 -6.27 -2.56
C THR A 46 -9.18 -6.58 -3.29
N LEU A 47 -8.11 -5.86 -2.96
CA LEU A 47 -6.76 -6.17 -3.41
C LEU A 47 -6.03 -6.90 -2.29
N THR A 48 -5.20 -7.87 -2.65
CA THR A 48 -4.40 -8.64 -1.70
C THR A 48 -2.94 -8.66 -2.14
N LEU A 49 -2.05 -8.61 -1.16
CA LEU A 49 -0.63 -8.86 -1.31
C LEU A 49 -0.23 -9.98 -0.36
N THR A 50 0.65 -10.87 -0.81
CA THR A 50 1.21 -11.90 0.06
C THR A 50 2.09 -11.25 1.12
N MET A 51 2.00 -11.71 2.36
CA MET A 51 2.91 -11.27 3.42
C MET A 51 4.32 -11.80 3.14
N PRO A 52 5.33 -10.94 2.93
CA PRO A 52 6.69 -11.40 2.68
C PRO A 52 7.26 -12.13 3.91
N LYS A 53 7.96 -13.23 3.67
CA LYS A 53 8.62 -14.02 4.72
C LYS A 53 10.04 -13.52 5.03
N THR A 54 10.59 -12.70 4.14
CA THR A 54 11.98 -12.24 4.17
C THR A 54 12.05 -10.73 3.99
N LYS A 55 13.23 -10.17 4.28
CA LYS A 55 13.58 -8.76 4.01
C LYS A 55 14.45 -8.60 2.76
N ALA A 56 14.86 -9.70 2.13
CA ALA A 56 15.73 -9.66 0.96
C ALA A 56 15.03 -8.92 -0.19
N SER A 57 15.71 -7.94 -0.77
CA SER A 57 15.16 -7.12 -1.87
C SER A 57 14.79 -7.94 -3.09
N SER A 58 15.59 -8.95 -3.42
CA SER A 58 15.36 -9.87 -4.54
C SER A 58 14.04 -10.63 -4.44
N GLU A 59 13.63 -11.00 -3.23
CA GLU A 59 12.37 -11.71 -3.00
C GLU A 59 11.16 -10.75 -2.97
N LEU A 60 11.37 -9.44 -2.80
CA LEU A 60 10.31 -8.43 -2.79
C LEU A 60 9.94 -7.90 -4.19
N ALA A 61 10.64 -8.36 -5.22
CA ALA A 61 10.35 -7.98 -6.61
C ALA A 61 8.90 -8.36 -6.97
N GLY A 62 8.15 -7.39 -7.50
CA GLY A 62 6.73 -7.52 -7.85
C GLY A 62 5.76 -7.73 -6.67
N GLN A 63 6.21 -7.70 -5.41
CA GLN A 63 5.33 -7.91 -4.25
C GLN A 63 4.55 -6.65 -3.82
N GLY A 64 4.87 -5.49 -4.39
CA GLY A 64 4.22 -4.23 -4.10
C GLY A 64 4.87 -3.43 -2.99
N PHE A 65 4.73 -2.10 -3.05
CA PHE A 65 5.41 -1.20 -2.10
C PHE A 65 4.94 -1.37 -0.67
N ALA A 66 3.65 -1.64 -0.48
CA ALA A 66 3.09 -1.88 0.86
C ALA A 66 3.68 -3.14 1.51
N ALA A 67 3.84 -4.23 0.74
CA ALA A 67 4.48 -5.45 1.21
C ALA A 67 5.97 -5.22 1.52
N ALA A 68 6.69 -4.48 0.68
CA ALA A 68 8.09 -4.13 0.92
C ALA A 68 8.29 -3.27 2.19
N ALA A 69 7.41 -2.29 2.43
CA ALA A 69 7.44 -1.49 3.65
C ALA A 69 7.11 -2.32 4.91
N TYR A 70 6.13 -3.23 4.80
CA TYR A 70 5.82 -4.20 5.84
C TYR A 70 7.02 -5.10 6.17
N ALA A 71 7.66 -5.71 5.16
CA ALA A 71 8.80 -6.60 5.36
C ALA A 71 9.96 -5.90 6.07
N ASN A 72 10.28 -4.68 5.63
CA ASN A 72 11.37 -3.89 6.17
C ASN A 72 11.06 -3.21 7.50
N GLN A 73 9.78 -3.15 7.90
CA GLN A 73 9.32 -2.51 9.13
C GLN A 73 9.73 -1.01 9.21
N LYS A 74 9.88 -0.38 8.04
CA LYS A 74 10.36 1.00 7.87
C LYS A 74 9.54 1.70 6.77
N PRO A 75 9.42 3.04 6.84
CA PRO A 75 8.87 3.80 5.73
C PRO A 75 9.65 3.55 4.44
N LEU A 76 8.93 3.37 3.34
CA LEU A 76 9.48 3.27 2.00
C LEU A 76 9.04 4.51 1.22
N SER A 77 9.99 5.28 0.70
CA SER A 77 9.74 6.46 -0.11
C SER A 77 10.38 6.30 -1.48
N ILE A 78 9.60 6.45 -2.53
CA ILE A 78 10.03 6.39 -3.93
C ILE A 78 9.70 7.73 -4.56
N VAL A 79 10.75 8.43 -5.00
CA VAL A 79 10.68 9.84 -5.39
C VAL A 79 10.63 10.06 -6.90
N ASN A 80 10.97 9.05 -7.72
CA ASN A 80 10.96 9.12 -9.17
C ASN A 80 10.62 7.76 -9.78
N GLN A 81 9.79 7.76 -10.84
CA GLN A 81 9.48 6.59 -11.68
C GLN A 81 9.16 5.33 -10.88
N ALA A 82 8.23 5.44 -9.91
CA ALA A 82 7.86 4.30 -9.08
C ALA A 82 7.42 3.07 -9.89
N ASN A 83 6.77 3.25 -11.02
CA ASN A 83 6.42 2.17 -11.94
C ASN A 83 7.60 1.37 -12.53
N GLN A 84 8.83 1.87 -12.41
CA GLN A 84 10.07 1.20 -12.83
C GLN A 84 10.82 0.52 -11.67
N ASP A 85 10.35 0.71 -10.43
CA ASP A 85 10.94 0.03 -9.28
C ASP A 85 10.64 -1.47 -9.34
N GLU A 86 11.64 -2.32 -9.10
CA GLU A 86 11.50 -3.78 -9.18
C GLU A 86 10.40 -4.33 -8.26
N ARG A 87 10.06 -3.62 -7.18
CA ARG A 87 9.04 -4.03 -6.22
C ARG A 87 7.63 -3.63 -6.66
N TYR A 88 7.49 -2.82 -7.71
CA TYR A 88 6.21 -2.33 -8.21
C TYR A 88 5.28 -3.48 -8.56
N ASN A 89 4.06 -3.42 -8.06
CA ASN A 89 3.00 -4.35 -8.41
C ASN A 89 1.86 -3.58 -9.07
N GLU A 90 1.63 -3.81 -10.36
CA GLU A 90 0.60 -3.08 -11.12
C GLU A 90 -0.80 -3.22 -10.51
N THR A 91 -1.14 -4.38 -9.96
CA THR A 91 -2.45 -4.60 -9.33
C THR A 91 -2.61 -3.81 -8.03
N ALA A 92 -1.52 -3.59 -7.28
CA ALA A 92 -1.55 -3.01 -5.94
C ALA A 92 -1.08 -1.55 -5.86
N ASP A 93 -0.27 -1.09 -6.81
CA ASP A 93 0.44 0.19 -6.78
C ASP A 93 0.06 1.11 -7.96
N ALA A 94 -0.68 0.64 -8.97
CA ALA A 94 -1.17 1.49 -10.05
C ALA A 94 -2.17 2.52 -9.51
N VAL A 95 -2.11 3.75 -10.04
CA VAL A 95 -3.14 4.77 -9.77
C VAL A 95 -4.12 4.80 -10.94
N PRO A 96 -5.44 4.97 -10.71
CA PRO A 96 -6.39 5.14 -11.81
C PRO A 96 -5.96 6.28 -12.74
N ASP A 97 -6.06 6.03 -14.04
CA ASP A 97 -5.86 7.02 -15.12
C ASP A 97 -4.49 7.73 -15.12
N SER A 98 -3.47 7.17 -14.44
CA SER A 98 -2.15 7.78 -14.36
C SER A 98 -1.04 6.78 -14.05
N ALA A 99 0.16 7.05 -14.55
CA ALA A 99 1.34 6.29 -14.17
C ALA A 99 1.75 6.61 -12.72
N THR A 100 2.09 5.58 -11.94
CA THR A 100 2.64 5.75 -10.59
C THR A 100 4.07 6.28 -10.66
N ARG A 101 4.25 7.56 -10.31
CA ARG A 101 5.53 8.27 -10.33
C ARG A 101 6.21 8.30 -8.96
N THR A 102 5.42 8.52 -7.91
CA THR A 102 5.91 8.60 -6.53
C THR A 102 5.06 7.72 -5.62
N ALA A 103 5.68 7.16 -4.59
CA ALA A 103 4.99 6.34 -3.60
C ALA A 103 5.62 6.53 -2.22
N LEU A 104 4.78 6.65 -1.19
CA LEU A 104 5.18 6.66 0.21
C LEU A 104 4.37 5.60 0.96
N CYS A 105 5.05 4.59 1.49
CA CYS A 105 4.44 3.54 2.30
C CYS A 105 4.94 3.61 3.74
N VAL A 106 4.03 3.79 4.70
CA VAL A 106 4.35 3.93 6.12
C VAL A 106 3.71 2.78 6.91
N PRO A 107 4.51 1.87 7.49
CA PRO A 107 3.99 0.79 8.32
C PRO A 107 3.64 1.31 9.72
N ILE A 108 2.41 1.08 10.17
CA ILE A 108 1.87 1.47 11.47
C ILE A 108 1.91 0.27 12.43
N LYS A 109 2.68 0.42 13.50
CA LYS A 109 2.80 -0.54 14.60
C LYS A 109 1.63 -0.41 15.56
N GLU A 110 1.25 -1.53 16.20
CA GLU A 110 0.38 -1.44 17.37
C GLU A 110 1.09 -0.75 18.54
N ARG A 111 0.31 -0.17 19.46
CA ARG A 111 0.83 0.65 20.56
C ARG A 111 1.75 -0.12 21.53
N GLN A 112 1.44 -1.38 21.80
CA GLN A 112 2.09 -2.18 22.85
C GLN A 112 3.06 -3.25 22.30
N GLY A 113 3.29 -3.28 20.99
CA GLY A 113 4.05 -4.35 20.35
C GLY A 113 4.81 -3.88 19.11
N THR A 114 5.50 -4.82 18.48
CA THR A 114 6.29 -4.56 17.27
C THR A 114 5.53 -4.92 15.98
N GLN A 115 4.31 -5.44 16.12
CA GLN A 115 3.53 -5.96 15.01
C GLN A 115 2.91 -4.82 14.19
N ILE A 116 3.14 -4.84 12.87
CA ILE A 116 2.44 -3.93 11.95
C ILE A 116 1.01 -4.40 11.79
N ARG A 117 0.07 -3.47 11.97
CA ARG A 117 -1.37 -3.70 11.78
C ARG A 117 -1.88 -3.10 10.48
N VAL A 118 -1.30 -1.98 10.06
CA VAL A 118 -1.70 -1.26 8.85
C VAL A 118 -0.45 -0.76 8.13
N VAL A 119 -0.46 -0.72 6.80
CA VAL A 119 0.48 0.06 6.01
C VAL A 119 -0.30 1.12 5.25
N VAL A 120 -0.01 2.39 5.50
CA VAL A 120 -0.60 3.52 4.75
C VAL A 120 0.27 3.76 3.52
N GLN A 121 -0.34 3.75 2.35
CA GLN A 121 0.32 4.00 1.08
C GLN A 121 -0.27 5.26 0.45
N ALA A 122 0.56 6.28 0.22
CA ALA A 122 0.24 7.45 -0.57
C ALA A 122 0.92 7.36 -1.94
N LEU A 123 0.19 7.65 -3.01
CA LEU A 123 0.64 7.53 -4.39
C LEU A 123 0.49 8.87 -5.10
N ASN A 124 1.49 9.20 -5.93
CA ASN A 124 1.53 10.42 -6.73
C ASN A 124 1.27 11.68 -5.88
N LYS A 125 2.21 11.95 -4.97
CA LYS A 125 2.47 13.29 -4.45
C LYS A 125 3.22 14.11 -5.51
#